data_AF-A0A7V5HMT5-F1
#
_entry.id   AF-A0A7V5HMT5-F1
#
_cell.length_a   1.000
_cell.length_b   1.000
_cell.length_c   1.000
_cell.angle_alpha   90.00
_cell.angle_beta   90.00
_cell.angle_gamma   90.00
#
_symmetry.space_group_name_H-M   'P 1'
#
loop_
_entity.id
_entity.type
_entity.pdbx_description
1 polymer ?
#
loop_
_entity_poly.entity_id
_entity_poly.type
_entity_poly.pdbx_seq_one_letter_code
_entity_poly.pdbx_strand_id
1 'polypeptide(L)'
;MHIKTYIAKLIDLVELEREAEIEAMREEMRRLKGYEREKVGRAILNLNGKVIGEEFGFKLVKYGRKEPFKTEIGVGDLVVISKGNPLASDLVGTVVEKGSRFIVVALE
;
A
#
# COMPACT_ATOMS: atom_id res chain seq x y z
N MET A 1 -7.79 -20.87 -31.87
CA MET A 1 -7.02 -19.62 -31.70
C MET A 1 -7.71 -18.59 -30.77
N HIS A 2 -8.75 -18.93 -30.00
CA HIS A 2 -9.57 -17.92 -29.30
C HIS A 2 -9.18 -17.60 -27.84
N ILE A 3 -8.67 -18.57 -27.09
CA ILE A 3 -8.44 -18.40 -25.64
C ILE A 3 -7.22 -17.52 -25.36
N LYS A 4 -6.13 -17.68 -26.11
CA LYS A 4 -4.89 -16.92 -25.89
C LYS A 4 -5.10 -15.41 -26.11
N THR A 5 -5.78 -15.02 -27.19
CA THR A 5 -6.09 -13.61 -27.48
C THR A 5 -7.05 -13.01 -26.46
N TYR A 6 -8.01 -13.80 -25.98
CA TYR A 6 -8.93 -13.36 -24.93
C TYR A 6 -8.21 -13.13 -23.59
N ILE A 7 -7.35 -14.06 -23.18
CA ILE A 7 -6.53 -13.92 -21.98
C ILE A 7 -5.61 -12.69 -22.09
N ALA A 8 -4.94 -12.50 -23.23
CA ALA A 8 -4.08 -11.33 -23.45
C ALA A 8 -4.86 -10.03 -23.27
N LYS A 9 -6.07 -9.93 -23.87
CA LYS A 9 -6.94 -8.76 -23.69
C LYS A 9 -7.32 -8.53 -22.23
N LEU A 10 -7.59 -9.58 -21.46
CA LEU A 10 -7.91 -9.43 -20.04
C LEU A 10 -6.71 -8.94 -19.24
N ILE A 11 -5.50 -9.43 -19.52
CA ILE A 11 -4.26 -8.95 -18.90
C ILE A 11 -4.07 -7.46 -19.19
N ASP A 12 -4.23 -7.04 -20.45
CA ASP A 12 -4.11 -5.63 -20.84
C ASP A 12 -5.12 -4.73 -20.12
N LEU A 13 -6.36 -5.21 -19.94
CA LEU A 13 -7.40 -4.48 -19.22
C LEU A 13 -7.09 -4.35 -17.72
N VAL A 14 -6.55 -5.40 -17.10
CA VAL A 14 -6.15 -5.39 -15.69
C VAL A 14 -4.98 -4.42 -15.46
N GLU A 15 -3.98 -4.42 -16.35
CA GLU A 15 -2.87 -3.46 -16.25
C GLU A 15 -3.35 -2.02 -16.46
N LEU A 16 -4.27 -1.78 -17.39
CA LEU A 16 -4.85 -0.45 -17.60
C LEU A 16 -5.63 0.05 -16.36
N GLU A 17 -6.39 -0.83 -15.70
CA GLU A 17 -7.08 -0.50 -14.45
C GLU A 17 -6.08 -0.18 -13.33
N ARG A 18 -5.02 -0.99 -13.22
CA ARG A 18 -3.94 -0.78 -12.25
C ARG A 18 -3.25 0.57 -12.44
N GLU A 19 -2.91 0.95 -13.68
CA GLU A 19 -2.30 2.25 -14.00
C GLU A 19 -3.24 3.41 -13.62
N ALA A 20 -4.52 3.29 -13.95
CA ALA A 20 -5.52 4.30 -13.62
C ALA A 20 -5.68 4.47 -12.10
N GLU A 21 -5.66 3.37 -11.34
CA GLU A 21 -5.74 3.41 -9.88
C GLU A 21 -4.50 4.07 -9.26
N ILE A 22 -3.30 3.74 -9.76
CA ILE A 22 -2.05 4.37 -9.31
C ILE A 22 -2.09 5.88 -9.54
N GLU A 23 -2.52 6.35 -10.71
CA GLU A 23 -2.57 7.77 -10.99
C GLU A 23 -3.65 8.48 -10.14
N ALA A 24 -4.81 7.86 -9.95
CA ALA A 24 -5.84 8.39 -9.05
C ALA A 24 -5.32 8.56 -7.61
N MET A 25 -4.57 7.57 -7.09
CA MET A 25 -3.94 7.65 -5.77
C MET A 25 -2.85 8.73 -5.71
N ARG A 26 -2.08 8.92 -6.80
CA ARG A 26 -1.09 10.01 -6.91
C ARG A 26 -1.73 11.39 -6.93
N GLU A 27 -2.81 11.57 -7.68
CA GLU A 27 -3.58 12.81 -7.67
C GLU A 27 -4.18 13.10 -6.30
N GLU A 28 -4.73 12.09 -5.64
CA GLU A 28 -5.22 12.21 -4.27
C GLU A 28 -4.11 12.67 -3.32
N MET A 29 -2.92 12.07 -3.40
CA MET A 29 -1.76 12.48 -2.60
C MET A 29 -1.32 13.94 -2.85
N ARG A 30 -1.53 14.46 -4.05
CA ARG A 30 -1.26 15.87 -4.38
C ARG A 30 -2.32 16.81 -3.82
N ARG A 31 -3.58 16.37 -3.77
CA ARG A 31 -4.75 17.20 -3.39
C ARG A 31 -5.02 17.19 -1.88
N LEU A 32 -4.90 16.03 -1.25
CA LEU A 32 -5.27 15.82 0.15
C LEU A 32 -4.04 15.75 1.05
N LYS A 33 -4.16 16.31 2.26
CA LYS A 33 -3.15 16.16 3.29
C LYS A 33 -3.22 14.76 3.92
N GLY A 34 -2.12 14.28 4.49
CA GLY A 34 -2.05 12.96 5.11
C GLY A 34 -3.17 12.70 6.14
N TYR A 35 -3.55 13.71 6.94
CA TYR A 35 -4.63 13.55 7.93
C TYR A 35 -6.01 13.38 7.29
N GLU A 36 -6.23 13.96 6.11
CA GLU A 36 -7.50 13.85 5.36
C GLU A 36 -7.60 12.44 4.78
N ARG A 37 -6.49 11.96 4.22
CA ARG A 37 -6.35 10.58 3.73
C ARG A 37 -6.55 9.56 4.85
N GLU A 38 -6.05 9.84 6.07
CA GLU A 38 -6.28 8.98 7.22
C GLU A 38 -7.75 8.96 7.66
N LYS A 39 -8.46 10.08 7.59
CA LYS A 39 -9.91 10.13 7.90
C LYS A 39 -10.75 9.28 6.95
N VAL A 40 -10.39 9.24 5.67
CA VAL A 40 -11.04 8.37 4.68
C VAL A 40 -10.43 6.97 4.61
N GLY A 41 -9.46 6.66 5.48
CA GLY A 41 -8.88 5.33 5.61
C GLY A 41 -7.81 4.96 4.57
N ARG A 42 -7.36 5.90 3.73
CA ARG A 42 -6.36 5.71 2.66
C ARG A 42 -4.91 5.85 3.12
N ALA A 43 -4.67 6.37 4.32
CA ALA A 43 -3.35 6.48 4.93
C ALA A 43 -3.41 6.17 6.42
N ILE A 44 -2.27 5.80 7.01
CA ILE A 44 -2.13 5.61 8.45
C ILE A 44 -0.91 6.42 8.88
N LEU A 45 -1.09 7.38 9.78
CA LEU A 45 -0.01 8.29 10.18
C LEU A 45 0.60 7.90 11.53
N ASN A 46 1.75 8.50 11.83
CA ASN A 46 2.41 8.42 13.14
C ASN A 46 2.71 6.98 13.58
N LEU A 47 3.10 6.12 12.63
CA LEU A 47 3.51 4.75 12.91
C LEU A 47 5.00 4.68 13.23
N ASN A 48 5.34 3.78 14.14
CA ASN A 48 6.72 3.38 14.40
C ASN A 48 6.98 2.04 13.72
N GLY A 49 8.10 1.92 13.01
CA GLY A 49 8.50 0.70 12.31
C GLY A 49 9.49 -0.13 13.14
N LYS A 50 9.29 -1.45 13.16
CA LYS A 50 10.25 -2.42 13.72
C LYS A 50 10.36 -3.62 12.77
N VAL A 51 11.59 -4.01 12.42
CA VAL A 51 11.83 -5.26 11.70
C VAL A 51 11.50 -6.42 12.64
N ILE A 52 10.63 -7.33 12.20
CA ILE A 52 10.18 -8.49 12.99
C ILE A 52 10.70 -9.83 12.45
N GLY A 53 11.22 -9.86 11.23
CA GLY A 53 11.77 -11.04 10.61
C GLY A 53 12.15 -10.82 9.15
N GLU A 54 12.53 -11.91 8.50
CA GLU A 54 12.84 -11.97 7.08
C GLU A 54 12.27 -13.27 6.51
N GLU A 55 11.54 -13.19 5.41
CA GLU A 55 10.93 -14.35 4.73
C GLU A 55 11.13 -14.23 3.23
N PHE A 56 11.61 -15.30 2.58
CA PHE A 56 11.87 -15.34 1.13
C PHE A 56 12.75 -14.19 0.59
N GLY A 57 13.62 -13.62 1.44
CA GLY A 57 14.48 -12.48 1.11
C GLY A 57 13.84 -11.11 1.33
N PHE A 58 12.58 -11.06 1.78
CA PHE A 58 11.87 -9.83 2.11
C PHE A 58 11.99 -9.53 3.61
N LYS A 59 12.24 -8.28 3.97
CA LYS A 59 12.19 -7.83 5.36
C LYS A 59 10.75 -7.60 5.78
N LEU A 60 10.32 -8.28 6.83
CA LEU A 60 9.02 -8.05 7.45
C LEU A 60 9.13 -6.90 8.45
N VAL A 61 8.47 -5.79 8.14
CA VAL A 61 8.48 -4.60 9.01
C VAL A 61 7.08 -4.34 9.55
N LYS A 62 6.96 -4.37 10.88
CA LYS A 62 5.75 -4.04 11.60
C LYS A 62 5.70 -2.55 11.86
N TYR A 63 4.71 -1.87 11.30
CA TYR A 63 4.39 -0.48 11.55
C TYR A 63 3.18 -0.39 12.48
N GLY A 64 3.34 0.29 13.62
CA GLY A 64 2.28 0.36 14.62
C GLY A 64 2.30 1.62 15.49
N ARG A 65 1.18 1.90 16.15
CA ARG A 65 1.04 2.94 17.16
C ARG A 65 0.13 2.50 18.29
N LYS A 66 0.11 3.25 19.40
CA LYS A 66 -0.68 2.91 20.59
C LYS A 66 -2.18 2.94 20.30
N GLU A 67 -2.63 3.98 19.60
CA GLU A 67 -4.04 4.20 19.30
C GLU A 67 -4.50 3.38 18.08
N PRO A 68 -5.69 2.76 18.14
CA PRO A 68 -6.22 2.03 16.99
C PRO A 68 -6.49 2.96 15.80
N PHE A 69 -6.50 2.38 14.61
CA PHE A 69 -6.83 3.09 13.37
C PHE A 69 -7.84 2.30 12.54
N LYS A 70 -8.65 3.05 11.78
CA LYS A 70 -9.53 2.49 10.75
C LYS A 70 -8.91 2.82 9.41
N THR A 71 -8.83 1.83 8.53
CA THR A 71 -8.19 1.98 7.22
C THR A 71 -8.79 0.96 6.26
N GLU A 72 -8.90 1.38 5.00
CA GLU A 72 -9.31 0.54 3.88
C GLU A 72 -8.15 -0.35 3.38
N ILE A 73 -6.90 -0.02 3.76
CA ILE A 73 -5.71 -0.82 3.43
C ILE A 73 -5.86 -2.23 3.99
N GLY A 74 -5.83 -3.22 3.12
CA GLY A 74 -5.99 -4.65 3.39
C GLY A 74 -4.70 -5.45 3.19
N VAL A 75 -4.80 -6.76 3.42
CA VAL A 75 -3.72 -7.72 3.11
C VAL A 75 -3.67 -7.93 1.60
N GLY A 76 -2.46 -7.90 1.03
CA GLY A 76 -2.21 -7.97 -0.42
C GLY A 76 -2.07 -6.59 -1.09
N ASP A 77 -2.43 -5.51 -0.40
CA ASP A 77 -2.33 -4.16 -0.96
C ASP A 77 -0.87 -3.72 -1.07
N LEU A 78 -0.58 -2.98 -2.15
CA LEU A 78 0.69 -2.29 -2.36
C LEU A 78 0.65 -0.93 -1.64
N VAL A 79 1.61 -0.70 -0.75
CA VAL A 79 1.66 0.51 0.07
C VAL A 79 3.00 1.22 -0.09
N VAL A 80 2.95 2.56 -0.10
CA VAL A 80 4.14 3.42 -0.03
C VAL A 80 4.39 3.80 1.42
N ILE A 81 5.61 3.58 1.91
CA ILE A 81 6.03 4.00 3.24
C ILE A 81 6.86 5.26 3.10
N SER A 82 6.59 6.28 3.92
CA SER A 82 7.35 7.53 3.86
C SER A 82 7.52 8.17 5.24
N LYS A 83 8.61 8.94 5.38
CA LYS A 83 8.82 9.85 6.51
C LYS A 83 8.53 11.28 6.03
N GLY A 84 7.24 11.65 6.03
CA GLY A 84 6.80 12.98 5.59
C GLY A 84 6.10 12.94 4.24
N ASN A 85 6.81 13.21 3.15
CA ASN A 85 6.21 13.30 1.82
C ASN A 85 6.14 11.91 1.12
N PRO A 86 4.95 11.32 0.92
CA PRO A 86 4.81 10.02 0.26
C PRO A 86 5.17 10.05 -1.23
N LEU A 87 5.01 11.19 -1.92
CA LEU A 87 5.36 11.30 -3.35
C LEU A 87 6.88 11.31 -3.60
N ALA A 88 7.68 11.54 -2.55
CA ALA A 88 9.13 11.54 -2.63
C ALA A 88 9.75 10.20 -2.17
N SER A 89 8.92 9.26 -1.71
CA SER A 89 9.39 7.96 -1.23
C SER A 89 9.35 6.92 -2.34
N ASP A 90 10.43 6.17 -2.46
CA ASP A 90 10.59 4.99 -3.31
C ASP A 90 10.38 3.68 -2.57
N LEU A 91 10.21 3.73 -1.24
CA LEU A 91 10.00 2.55 -0.42
C LEU A 91 8.55 2.06 -0.54
N VAL A 92 8.38 0.98 -1.29
CA VAL A 92 7.11 0.30 -1.52
C VAL A 92 7.16 -1.09 -0.89
N GLY A 93 6.01 -1.59 -0.44
CA GLY A 93 5.90 -2.97 0.01
C GLY A 93 4.48 -3.49 -0.03
N THR A 94 4.34 -4.78 0.23
CA THR A 94 3.04 -5.46 0.25
C THR A 94 2.61 -5.75 1.67
N VAL A 95 1.36 -5.47 2.00
CA VAL A 95 0.79 -5.77 3.31
C VAL A 95 0.60 -7.27 3.47
N VAL A 96 1.18 -7.84 4.52
CA VAL A 96 1.08 -9.28 4.83
C VAL A 96 0.21 -9.57 6.05
N GLU A 97 0.11 -8.63 7.00
CA GLU A 97 -0.70 -8.79 8.21
C GLU A 97 -1.30 -7.44 8.62
N LYS A 98 -2.53 -7.46 9.14
CA LYS A 98 -3.21 -6.28 9.67
C LYS A 98 -3.85 -6.56 11.01
N GLY A 99 -3.56 -5.71 11.99
CA GLY A 99 -4.27 -5.64 13.26
C GLY A 99 -4.98 -4.30 13.42
N SER A 100 -5.67 -4.10 14.54
CA SER A 100 -6.36 -2.83 14.84
C SER A 100 -5.42 -1.66 15.14
N ARG A 101 -4.15 -1.94 15.43
CA ARG A 101 -3.13 -0.98 15.87
C ARG A 101 -1.81 -1.09 15.10
N PHE A 102 -1.72 -2.00 14.15
CA PHE A 102 -0.50 -2.23 13.38
C PHE A 102 -0.79 -2.83 12.01
N ILE A 103 0.19 -2.72 11.13
CA ILE A 103 0.26 -3.38 9.84
C ILE A 103 1.67 -3.94 9.66
N VAL A 104 1.80 -5.12 9.07
CA VAL A 104 3.09 -5.71 8.70
C VAL A 104 3.21 -5.63 7.19
N VAL A 105 4.34 -5.10 6.74
CA VAL A 105 4.65 -4.91 5.33
C VAL A 105 5.91 -5.69 5.00
N ALA A 106 5.86 -6.50 3.95
CA ALA A 106 7.02 -7.11 3.34
C ALA A 106 7.71 -6.08 2.42
N LEU A 107 8.97 -5.81 2.68
CA LEU A 107 9.81 -4.88 1.93
C LEU A 107 10.95 -5.63 1.26
N GLU A 108 11.20 -5.31 -0.01
CA GLU A 108 12.42 -5.70 -0.72
C GLU A 108 13.63 -4.89 -0.24
#